data_AF-A0A1V5Z624-F1
#
_entry.id   AF-A0A1V5Z624-F1
#
_cell.length_a   1.000
_cell.length_b   1.000
_cell.length_c   1.000
_cell.angle_alpha   90.00
_cell.angle_beta   90.00
_cell.angle_gamma   90.00
#
_symmetry.space_group_name_H-M   'P 1'
#
loop_
_entity.id
_entity.type
_entity.pdbx_description
1 polymer ?
#
loop_
_entity_poly.entity_id
_entity_poly.type
_entity_poly.pdbx_seq_one_letter_code
_entity_poly.pdbx_strand_id
1 'polypeptide(L)'
;MKRKVTTKRTKIPRLDVRHEAEYVIKEAQRGMTHVVSAGSLMFFCTASGDAWALDPEDKYALWLAKDGVRQPFRILEHGDTFLVHWDMLYYIQGEDFITMDKSCNILRITGYPTDLIEKMIRDASKIRKKK
;
A
#
# COMPACT_ATOMS: atom_id res chain seq x y z
N MET A 1 12.53 -18.67 10.49
CA MET A 1 13.08 -17.30 10.36
C MET A 1 11.96 -16.31 10.70
N LYS A 2 12.04 -15.59 11.83
CA LYS A 2 10.96 -14.65 12.23
C LYS A 2 11.09 -13.37 11.39
N ARG A 3 10.18 -13.16 10.44
CA ARG A 3 10.15 -11.95 9.59
C ARG A 3 9.82 -10.73 10.47
N LYS A 4 10.72 -9.75 10.53
CA LYS A 4 10.47 -8.48 11.26
C LYS A 4 9.51 -7.64 10.42
N VAL A 5 8.32 -7.42 10.95
CA VAL A 5 7.31 -6.52 10.38
C VAL A 5 7.28 -5.26 11.23
N THR A 6 7.52 -4.11 10.60
CA THR A 6 7.53 -2.81 11.30
C THR A 6 6.32 -2.00 10.89
N THR A 7 5.61 -1.46 11.88
CA THR A 7 4.52 -0.50 11.66
C THR A 7 5.03 0.91 11.95
N LYS A 8 4.94 1.79 10.96
CA LYS A 8 5.27 3.22 11.11
C LYS A 8 3.99 4.04 10.90
N ARG A 9 3.77 5.02 11.78
CA ARG A 9 2.69 6.01 11.65
C ARG A 9 3.34 7.39 11.63
N THR A 10 3.25 8.09 10.51
CA THR A 10 3.89 9.39 10.36
C THR A 10 2.88 10.49 10.68
N LYS A 11 3.10 11.24 11.77
CA LYS A 11 2.43 12.53 12.02
C LYS A 11 3.24 13.62 11.30
N ILE A 12 3.17 13.67 9.97
CA ILE A 12 3.78 14.78 9.20
C ILE A 12 2.74 15.92 9.14
N PRO A 13 3.13 17.21 9.27
CA PRO A 13 2.20 18.34 9.17
C PRO A 13 1.49 18.47 7.82
N ARG A 14 1.95 17.71 6.80
CA ARG A 14 1.35 17.57 5.47
C ARG A 14 1.39 16.11 5.03
N LEU A 15 0.35 15.65 4.37
CA LEU A 15 0.29 14.33 3.76
C LEU A 15 1.18 14.30 2.51
N ASP A 16 2.32 13.60 2.57
CA ASP A 16 3.24 13.42 1.43
C ASP A 16 3.12 11.97 0.92
N VAL A 17 2.16 11.78 0.02
CA VAL A 17 1.80 10.48 -0.59
C VAL A 17 2.96 9.95 -1.42
N ARG A 18 3.64 10.83 -2.14
CA ARG A 18 4.79 10.46 -2.97
C ARG A 18 5.96 9.98 -2.09
N HIS A 19 6.25 10.66 -0.99
CA HIS A 19 7.30 10.24 -0.07
C HIS A 19 7.05 8.83 0.48
N GLU A 20 5.82 8.52 0.88
CA GLU A 20 5.49 7.20 1.41
C GLU A 20 5.56 6.11 0.33
N ALA A 21 5.19 6.42 -0.92
CA ALA A 21 5.42 5.54 -2.06
C ALA A 21 6.92 5.25 -2.29
N GLU A 22 7.76 6.30 -2.31
CA GLU A 22 9.22 6.16 -2.43
C GLU A 22 9.83 5.35 -1.28
N TYR A 23 9.33 5.58 -0.06
CA TYR A 23 9.78 4.88 1.13
C TYR A 23 9.52 3.38 1.01
N VAL A 24 8.30 2.94 0.68
CA VAL A 24 7.99 1.51 0.59
C VAL A 24 8.72 0.83 -0.57
N ILE A 25 8.97 1.52 -1.69
CA ILE A 25 9.79 0.99 -2.79
C ILE A 25 11.21 0.69 -2.32
N LYS A 26 11.85 1.66 -1.64
CA LYS A 26 13.22 1.49 -1.12
C LYS A 26 13.29 0.36 -0.09
N GLU A 27 12.30 0.24 0.77
CA GLU A 27 12.27 -0.81 1.79
C GLU A 27 12.01 -2.19 1.18
N ALA A 28 11.18 -2.28 0.14
CA ALA A 28 11.01 -3.51 -0.64
C ALA A 28 12.35 -3.98 -1.24
N GLN A 29 13.10 -3.05 -1.85
CA GLN A 29 14.43 -3.32 -2.41
C GLN A 29 15.46 -3.79 -1.38
N ARG A 30 15.23 -3.49 -0.10
CA ARG A 30 16.06 -3.94 1.03
C ARG A 30 15.58 -5.26 1.64
N GLY A 31 14.53 -5.87 1.09
CA GLY A 31 13.95 -7.11 1.60
C GLY A 31 13.17 -6.92 2.90
N MET A 32 12.66 -5.71 3.16
CA MET A 32 11.91 -5.38 4.37
C MET A 32 10.40 -5.46 4.14
N THR A 33 9.65 -5.81 5.19
CA THR A 33 8.18 -5.77 5.19
C THR A 33 7.68 -4.64 6.08
N HIS A 34 7.05 -3.64 5.48
CA HIS A 34 6.48 -2.49 6.18
C HIS A 34 5.04 -2.22 5.74
N VAL A 35 4.23 -1.72 6.67
CA VAL A 35 2.89 -1.19 6.39
C VAL A 35 2.79 0.21 6.99
N VAL A 36 2.42 1.17 6.15
CA VAL A 36 2.35 2.60 6.46
C VAL A 36 0.97 3.14 6.08
N SER A 37 0.39 3.95 6.95
CA SER A 37 -0.85 4.69 6.67
C SER A 37 -0.53 6.15 6.42
N ALA A 38 -1.05 6.72 5.34
CA ALA A 38 -0.86 8.12 4.98
C ALA A 38 -2.20 8.72 4.53
N GLY A 39 -2.84 9.49 5.41
CA GLY A 39 -4.16 10.06 5.12
C GLY A 39 -5.22 8.96 4.99
N SER A 40 -5.94 8.94 3.86
CA SER A 40 -6.88 7.86 3.50
C SER A 40 -6.20 6.66 2.86
N LEU A 41 -4.96 6.80 2.39
CA LEU A 41 -4.24 5.77 1.65
C LEU A 41 -3.41 4.87 2.58
N MET A 42 -3.12 3.68 2.06
CA MET A 42 -2.21 2.73 2.69
C MET A 42 -1.10 2.36 1.73
N PHE A 43 0.11 2.24 2.27
CA PHE A 43 1.30 1.80 1.56
C PHE A 43 1.86 0.58 2.26
N PHE A 44 2.31 -0.41 1.50
CA PHE A 44 3.05 -1.51 2.09
C PHE A 44 4.12 -2.04 1.15
N CYS A 45 5.12 -2.67 1.74
CA CYS A 45 6.08 -3.49 1.02
C CYS A 45 6.27 -4.83 1.72
N THR A 46 6.82 -5.79 0.99
CA THR A 46 7.12 -7.12 1.47
C THR A 46 8.57 -7.50 1.19
N ALA A 47 9.09 -8.44 1.96
CA ALA A 47 10.42 -9.00 1.75
C ALA A 47 10.61 -9.72 0.40
N SER A 48 9.54 -9.99 -0.36
CA SER A 48 9.65 -10.44 -1.76
C SER A 48 10.18 -9.35 -2.71
N GLY A 49 10.19 -8.09 -2.26
CA GLY A 49 10.54 -6.94 -3.10
C GLY A 49 9.32 -6.25 -3.71
N ASP A 50 8.11 -6.67 -3.36
CA ASP A 50 6.90 -6.00 -3.83
C ASP A 50 6.57 -4.78 -2.96
N ALA A 51 6.04 -3.75 -3.60
CA ALA A 51 5.52 -2.56 -2.94
C ALA A 51 4.21 -2.11 -3.60
N TRP A 52 3.28 -1.62 -2.79
CA TRP A 52 1.91 -1.30 -3.20
C TRP A 52 1.42 -0.01 -2.54
N ALA A 53 0.60 0.73 -3.27
CA ALA A 53 -0.31 1.74 -2.74
C ALA A 53 -1.75 1.21 -2.84
N LEU A 54 -2.55 1.44 -1.81
CA LEU A 54 -3.96 1.06 -1.74
C LEU A 54 -4.82 2.26 -1.39
N ASP A 55 -5.98 2.33 -2.02
CA ASP A 55 -7.14 3.07 -1.53
C ASP A 55 -8.13 2.09 -0.86
N PRO A 56 -8.18 2.05 0.48
CA PRO A 56 -9.04 1.11 1.18
C PRO A 56 -10.55 1.40 1.07
N GLU A 57 -10.94 2.62 0.70
CA GLU A 57 -12.33 3.04 0.57
C GLU A 57 -12.91 2.51 -0.75
N ASP A 58 -12.24 2.82 -1.85
CA ASP A 58 -12.69 2.45 -3.19
C ASP A 58 -12.13 1.10 -3.68
N LYS A 59 -11.28 0.44 -2.88
CA LYS A 59 -10.61 -0.83 -3.20
C LYS A 59 -9.68 -0.73 -4.40
N TYR A 60 -9.08 0.43 -4.64
CA TYR A 60 -8.05 0.58 -5.65
C TYR A 60 -6.68 0.14 -5.16
N ALA A 61 -5.88 -0.38 -6.07
CA ALA A 61 -4.49 -0.71 -5.85
C ALA A 61 -3.64 -0.19 -7.00
N LEU A 62 -2.37 0.04 -6.69
CA LEU A 62 -1.33 0.44 -7.62
C LEU A 62 -0.04 -0.28 -7.23
N TRP A 63 0.57 -0.98 -8.19
CA TRP A 63 1.85 -1.63 -7.99
C TRP A 63 2.98 -0.58 -8.06
N LEU A 64 3.77 -0.46 -7.00
CA LEU A 64 4.88 0.51 -6.93
C LEU A 64 6.23 -0.15 -7.25
N ALA A 65 6.43 -1.38 -6.82
CA ALA A 65 7.58 -2.20 -7.16
C ALA A 65 7.18 -3.68 -7.22
N LYS A 66 7.73 -4.43 -8.17
CA LYS A 66 7.54 -5.87 -8.35
C LYS A 66 8.89 -6.56 -8.30
N ASP A 67 9.08 -7.51 -7.39
CA ASP A 67 10.35 -8.22 -7.19
C ASP A 67 11.56 -7.26 -7.07
N GLY A 68 11.37 -6.12 -6.38
CA GLY A 68 12.38 -5.07 -6.19
C GLY A 68 12.51 -4.08 -7.35
N VAL A 69 11.88 -4.36 -8.50
CA VAL A 69 11.88 -3.49 -9.68
C VAL A 69 10.76 -2.46 -9.58
N ARG A 70 11.14 -1.18 -9.52
CA ARG A 70 10.19 -0.07 -9.52
C ARG A 70 9.28 -0.12 -10.76
N GLN A 71 7.98 0.02 -10.54
CA GLN A 71 6.99 0.11 -11.61
C GLN A 71 6.72 1.58 -12.00
N PRO A 72 6.31 1.84 -13.26
CA PRO A 72 5.87 3.17 -13.66
C PRO A 72 4.54 3.50 -12.97
N PHE A 73 4.48 4.64 -12.28
CA PHE A 73 3.24 5.14 -11.68
C PHE A 73 3.18 6.66 -11.70
N ARG A 74 1.98 7.21 -11.52
CA ARG A 74 1.74 8.66 -11.49
C ARG A 74 0.94 9.05 -10.26
N ILE A 75 1.60 9.76 -9.35
CA ILE A 75 1.00 10.44 -8.20
C ILE A 75 1.26 11.93 -8.40
N LEU A 76 0.21 12.73 -8.47
CA LEU A 76 0.28 14.19 -8.54
C LEU A 76 -0.15 14.76 -7.20
N GLU A 77 0.58 15.73 -6.69
CA GLU A 77 0.27 16.41 -5.42
C GLU A 77 0.17 17.91 -5.68
N HIS A 78 -0.82 18.56 -5.09
CA HIS A 78 -1.05 19.99 -5.24
C HIS A 78 -1.59 20.60 -3.93
N GLY A 79 -0.70 21.17 -3.12
CA GLY A 79 -1.07 21.63 -1.78
C GLY A 79 -1.44 20.45 -0.88
N ASP A 80 -2.69 20.43 -0.39
CA ASP A 80 -3.20 19.37 0.48
C ASP A 80 -4.03 18.31 -0.26
N THR A 81 -4.10 18.39 -1.59
CA THR A 81 -4.78 17.40 -2.43
C THR A 81 -3.79 16.59 -3.25
N PHE A 82 -4.20 15.38 -3.61
CA PHE A 82 -3.42 14.50 -4.46
C PHE A 82 -4.33 13.76 -5.45
N LEU A 83 -3.73 13.26 -6.52
CA LEU A 83 -4.36 12.41 -7.51
C LEU A 83 -3.43 11.23 -7.77
N VAL A 84 -3.97 10.02 -7.61
CA VAL A 84 -3.28 8.77 -7.96
C VAL A 84 -3.97 8.19 -9.20
N HIS A 85 -3.18 7.81 -10.19
CA HIS A 85 -3.71 7.03 -11.30
C HIS A 85 -3.74 5.56 -10.92
N TRP A 86 -4.91 5.07 -10.51
CA TRP A 86 -5.14 3.67 -10.19
C TRP A 86 -5.31 2.82 -11.46
N ASP A 87 -4.71 1.63 -11.46
CA ASP A 87 -4.76 0.67 -12.57
C ASP A 87 -5.39 -0.68 -12.20
N MET A 88 -5.58 -0.94 -10.90
CA MET A 88 -6.16 -2.19 -10.41
C MET A 88 -7.19 -1.98 -9.29
N LEU A 89 -8.10 -2.95 -9.18
CA LEU A 89 -8.86 -3.22 -7.96
C LEU A 89 -8.11 -4.24 -7.10
N TYR A 90 -8.37 -4.26 -5.80
CA TYR A 90 -7.88 -5.31 -4.91
C TYR A 90 -8.93 -5.86 -3.95
N TYR A 91 -8.72 -7.12 -3.56
CA TYR A 91 -9.49 -7.83 -2.55
C TYR A 91 -8.54 -8.61 -1.66
N ILE A 92 -8.89 -8.73 -0.39
CA ILE A 92 -8.19 -9.62 0.54
C ILE A 92 -9.16 -10.72 0.92
N GLN A 93 -8.74 -11.97 0.74
CA GLN A 93 -9.50 -13.16 1.09
C GLN A 93 -8.62 -14.10 1.91
N GLY A 94 -8.68 -13.96 3.24
CA GLY A 94 -7.78 -14.70 4.12
C GLY A 94 -6.31 -14.33 3.87
N GLU A 95 -5.50 -15.31 3.47
CA GLU A 95 -4.07 -15.11 3.17
C GLU A 95 -3.81 -14.60 1.74
N ASP A 96 -4.85 -14.54 0.90
CA ASP A 96 -4.74 -14.14 -0.49
C ASP A 96 -4.93 -12.62 -0.64
N PHE A 97 -3.94 -11.98 -1.26
CA PHE A 97 -4.07 -10.64 -1.83
C PHE A 97 -4.37 -10.78 -3.32
N ILE A 98 -5.57 -10.38 -3.74
CA ILE A 98 -6.08 -10.57 -5.10
C ILE A 98 -6.16 -9.20 -5.77
N THR A 99 -5.67 -9.07 -6.99
CA THR A 99 -5.87 -7.88 -7.82
C THR A 99 -6.59 -8.21 -9.11
N MET A 100 -7.25 -7.19 -9.67
CA MET A 100 -7.86 -7.25 -11.00
C MET A 100 -7.54 -5.97 -11.75
N ASP A 101 -6.91 -6.08 -12.91
CA ASP A 101 -6.61 -4.93 -13.76
C ASP A 101 -7.78 -4.56 -14.68
N LYS A 102 -7.62 -3.47 -15.44
CA LYS A 102 -8.63 -2.97 -16.41
C LYS A 102 -8.91 -3.95 -17.55
N SER A 103 -8.04 -4.93 -17.79
CA SER A 103 -8.20 -5.99 -18.77
C SER A 103 -8.83 -7.26 -18.16
N CYS A 104 -9.32 -7.18 -16.92
CA CYS A 104 -9.88 -8.28 -16.16
C CYS A 104 -8.88 -9.41 -15.87
N ASN A 105 -7.57 -9.14 -15.94
CA ASN A 105 -6.59 -10.11 -15.50
C ASN A 105 -6.58 -10.16 -13.98
N ILE A 106 -6.74 -11.37 -13.45
CA ILE A 106 -6.74 -11.61 -12.01
C ILE A 106 -5.37 -12.16 -11.59
N LEU A 107 -4.76 -11.52 -10.61
CA LEU A 107 -3.56 -12.01 -9.96
C LEU A 107 -3.89 -12.34 -8.49
N ARG A 108 -3.51 -13.54 -8.06
CA ARG A 108 -3.60 -13.97 -6.65
C ARG A 108 -2.21 -14.11 -6.09
N ILE A 109 -1.92 -13.41 -5.01
CA ILE A 109 -0.63 -13.38 -4.34
C ILE A 109 -0.79 -13.88 -2.90
N THR A 110 -0.05 -14.93 -2.55
CA THR A 110 0.01 -15.48 -1.19
C THR A 110 1.25 -15.01 -0.45
N GLY A 111 1.22 -15.05 0.88
CA GLY A 111 2.39 -14.78 1.73
C GLY A 111 2.65 -13.31 2.05
N TYR A 112 1.78 -12.41 1.57
CA TYR A 112 1.70 -11.03 2.06
C TYR A 112 1.08 -10.98 3.47
N PRO A 113 1.37 -9.94 4.27
CA PRO A 113 0.84 -9.82 5.63
C PRO A 113 -0.61 -9.29 5.63
N THR A 114 -1.54 -10.02 4.99
CA THR A 114 -2.94 -9.60 4.77
C THR A 114 -3.67 -9.24 6.06
N ASP A 115 -3.52 -10.04 7.12
CA ASP A 115 -4.10 -9.76 8.45
C ASP A 115 -3.67 -8.39 9.01
N LEU A 116 -2.40 -8.03 8.82
CA LEU A 116 -1.89 -6.74 9.29
C LEU A 116 -2.41 -5.59 8.42
N ILE A 117 -2.47 -5.78 7.11
CA ILE A 117 -3.02 -4.80 6.17
C ILE A 117 -4.48 -4.51 6.55
N GLU A 118 -5.31 -5.54 6.70
CA GLU A 118 -6.72 -5.40 7.10
C GLU A 118 -6.87 -4.75 8.48
N LYS A 119 -6.04 -5.14 9.46
CA LYS A 119 -6.03 -4.51 10.79
C LYS A 119 -5.72 -3.02 10.71
N MET A 120 -4.70 -2.64 9.93
CA MET A 120 -4.30 -1.24 9.76
C MET A 120 -5.40 -0.43 9.06
N ILE A 121 -6.08 -1.00 8.06
CA ILE A 121 -7.21 -0.35 7.36
C ILE A 121 -8.35 -0.09 8.35
N ARG A 122 -8.66 -1.10 9.17
CA ARG A 122 -9.70 -1.01 10.20
C ARG A 122 -9.37 0.06 11.23
N ASP A 123 -8.12 0.13 11.68
CA ASP A 123 -7.70 1.12 12.69
C ASP A 123 -7.72 2.54 12.13
N ALA A 124 -7.28 2.74 10.87
CA ALA A 124 -7.34 4.04 10.21
C ALA A 124 -8.79 4.53 10.02
N SER A 125 -9.70 3.64 9.61
CA SER A 125 -11.12 4.01 9.41
C SER A 125 -11.83 4.44 10.71
N LYS A 126 -11.49 3.82 11.86
CA LYS A 126 -12.04 4.20 13.18
C LYS A 126 -11.65 5.61 13.60
N ILE A 127 -10.42 6.03 13.27
CA ILE A 127 -9.93 7.37 13.60
C ILE A 127 -10.68 8.42 12.77
N ARG A 128 -10.93 8.13 11.48
CA ARG A 128 -11.69 9.03 10.59
C ARG A 128 -13.11 9.31 11.09
N LYS A 129 -13.79 8.30 11.66
CA LYS A 129 -15.15 8.45 12.21
C LYS A 129 -15.24 9.23 13.54
N LYS A 130 -14.11 9.46 14.22
CA LYS A 130 -14.05 10.15 15.51
C LYS A 130 -13.69 11.63 15.40
N LYS A 131 -13.30 12.10 14.21
CA LYS A 131 -13.12 13.50 13.87
C LYS A 131 -14.38 14.04 13.23
#